data_AF-A0A926HGP1-F1
#
_entry.id   AF-A0A926HGP1-F1
#
_cell.length_a   1.000
_cell.length_b   1.000
_cell.length_c   1.000
_cell.angle_alpha   90.00
_cell.angle_beta   90.00
_cell.angle_gamma   90.00
#
_symmetry.space_group_name_H-M   'P 1'
#
loop_
_entity.id
_entity.type
_entity.pdbx_description
1 polymer ?
#
loop_
_entity_poly.entity_id
_entity_poly.type
_entity_poly.pdbx_seq_one_letter_code
_entity_poly.pdbx_strand_id
1 'polypeptide(L)'
;VPLNDLKATGVSNVINVADIDVYPNPANEVSYVRIDLASSQELSMRISDMSGRVVMESNYGMISGNIAMPLNTSEFASGMYLINVIAGDQMITEKLNVTH
;
A
#
# COMPACT_ATOMS: atom_id res chain seq x y z
N VAL A 1 10.50 -37.84 -3.05
CA VAL A 1 10.47 -36.41 -3.45
C VAL A 1 9.67 -35.65 -2.40
N PRO A 2 10.25 -34.73 -1.62
CA PRO A 2 9.49 -34.09 -0.57
C PRO A 2 8.54 -33.05 -1.18
N LEU A 3 7.27 -33.21 -0.84
CA LEU A 3 6.18 -32.27 -1.04
C LEU A 3 6.51 -30.98 -0.28
N ASN A 4 6.65 -29.86 -0.99
CA ASN A 4 6.77 -28.54 -0.36
C ASN A 4 5.70 -27.60 -0.93
N ASP A 5 4.91 -27.08 0.02
CA ASP A 5 4.00 -25.94 -0.04
C ASP A 5 2.77 -26.00 -0.95
N LEU A 6 1.79 -26.75 -0.44
CA LEU A 6 0.39 -26.34 -0.52
C LEU A 6 0.23 -24.93 0.10
N LYS A 7 0.24 -23.88 -0.74
CA LYS A 7 -0.35 -22.59 -0.37
C LYS A 7 -1.87 -22.77 -0.28
N ALA A 8 -2.33 -23.28 0.85
CA ALA A 8 -3.74 -23.22 1.21
C ALA A 8 -4.08 -21.79 1.64
N THR A 9 -4.51 -20.97 0.68
CA THR A 9 -5.40 -19.85 0.97
C THR A 9 -6.59 -19.99 0.04
N GLY A 10 -7.66 -20.59 0.56
CA GLY A 10 -8.98 -20.50 -0.03
C GLY A 10 -9.44 -19.04 0.05
N VAL A 11 -9.02 -18.24 -0.92
CA VAL A 11 -9.58 -16.91 -1.16
C VAL A 11 -10.41 -17.05 -2.42
N SER A 12 -11.72 -16.85 -2.26
CA SER A 12 -12.66 -16.77 -3.37
C SER A 12 -12.12 -15.78 -4.39
N ASN A 13 -12.03 -16.21 -5.64
CA ASN A 13 -11.44 -15.47 -6.74
C ASN A 13 -12.26 -14.20 -7.02
N VAL A 14 -11.91 -13.09 -6.36
CA VAL A 14 -12.33 -11.74 -6.75
C VAL A 14 -11.12 -11.07 -7.38
N ILE A 15 -10.87 -11.38 -8.66
CA ILE A 15 -9.85 -10.69 -9.45
C ILE A 15 -10.44 -9.35 -9.88
N ASN A 16 -10.18 -8.35 -9.06
CA ASN A 16 -10.06 -6.97 -9.51
C ASN A 16 -8.88 -6.35 -8.76
N VAL A 17 -7.72 -7.01 -8.80
CA VAL A 17 -6.58 -6.64 -7.96
C VAL A 17 -6.09 -5.28 -8.40
N ALA A 18 -6.22 -4.27 -7.54
CA ALA A 18 -5.46 -3.04 -7.71
C ALA A 18 -3.97 -3.38 -7.60
N ASP A 19 -3.18 -3.14 -8.64
CA ASP A 19 -1.73 -3.30 -8.57
C ASP A 19 -1.16 -2.09 -7.82
N ILE A 20 -0.54 -2.33 -6.67
CA ILE A 20 0.04 -1.29 -5.82
C ILE A 20 1.53 -1.52 -5.67
N ASP A 21 2.32 -0.48 -5.97
CA ASP A 21 3.76 -0.47 -5.76
C ASP A 21 4.18 0.77 -4.96
N VAL A 22 5.24 0.63 -4.15
CA VAL A 22 5.81 1.75 -3.41
C VAL A 22 7.28 1.92 -3.78
N TYR A 23 7.65 3.09 -4.31
CA TYR A 23 9.03 3.36 -4.74
C TYR A 23 9.45 4.82 -4.54
N PRO A 24 10.73 5.09 -4.25
CA PRO A 24 11.74 4.11 -3.84
C PRO A 24 11.43 3.52 -2.46
N ASN A 25 11.91 2.28 -2.25
CA ASN A 25 11.96 1.60 -0.96
C ASN A 25 13.34 0.93 -0.84
N PRO A 26 14.23 1.35 0.07
CA PRO A 26 14.02 2.32 1.14
C PRO A 26 13.76 3.76 0.66
N ALA A 27 12.93 4.50 1.39
CA ALA A 27 12.65 5.91 1.17
C ALA A 27 13.55 6.79 2.04
N ASN A 28 13.91 7.97 1.54
CA ASN A 28 14.59 9.00 2.31
C ASN A 28 13.61 10.16 2.57
N GLU A 29 13.43 11.08 1.63
CA GLU A 29 12.53 12.24 1.80
C GLU A 29 11.15 12.05 1.17
N VAL A 30 11.08 11.36 0.03
CA VAL A 30 9.84 11.14 -0.71
C VAL A 30 9.82 9.73 -1.26
N SER A 31 8.66 9.08 -1.15
CA SER A 31 8.30 7.86 -1.88
C SER A 31 7.04 8.12 -2.71
N TYR A 32 6.68 7.18 -3.58
CA TYR A 32 5.50 7.22 -4.41
C TYR A 32 4.75 5.93 -4.25
N VAL A 33 3.44 6.04 -4.02
CA VAL A 33 2.52 4.91 -4.06
C VAL A 33 1.85 4.92 -5.43
N ARG A 34 2.25 3.99 -6.29
CA ARG A 34 1.62 3.76 -7.59
C ARG A 34 0.47 2.79 -7.40
N ILE A 35 -0.67 3.13 -7.99
CA ILE A 35 -1.88 2.30 -7.95
C ILE A 35 -2.44 2.23 -9.36
N ASP A 36 -2.77 1.02 -9.82
CA ASP A 36 -3.51 0.80 -11.05
C ASP A 36 -4.92 0.28 -10.74
N LEU A 37 -5.93 1.10 -11.03
CA LEU A 37 -7.34 0.77 -10.80
C LEU A 37 -8.03 0.50 -12.14
N ALA A 38 -8.49 -0.74 -12.35
CA ALA A 38 -9.22 -1.13 -13.56
C ALA A 38 -10.59 -0.43 -13.72
N SER A 39 -11.14 0.13 -12.64
CA SER A 39 -12.40 0.88 -12.66
C SER A 39 -12.40 1.96 -11.56
N SER A 40 -13.35 2.90 -11.63
CA SER A 40 -13.48 3.97 -10.62
C SER A 40 -13.92 3.40 -9.27
N GLN A 41 -13.12 3.66 -8.24
CA GLN A 41 -13.33 3.17 -6.88
C GLN A 41 -12.99 4.24 -5.85
N GLU A 42 -13.64 4.21 -4.69
CA GLU A 42 -13.27 5.07 -3.57
C GLU A 42 -11.91 4.63 -3.02
N LEU A 43 -10.97 5.56 -2.96
CA LEU A 43 -9.59 5.33 -2.56
C LEU A 43 -9.27 6.04 -1.25
N SER A 44 -8.76 5.31 -0.27
CA SER A 44 -8.16 5.87 0.94
C SER A 44 -6.83 5.19 1.27
N MET A 45 -5.97 5.92 1.97
CA MET A 45 -4.65 5.46 2.38
C MET A 45 -4.42 5.81 3.84
N ARG A 46 -3.89 4.85 4.60
CA ARG A 46 -3.48 5.03 5.99
C ARG A 46 -2.09 4.45 6.18
N ILE A 47 -1.20 5.24 6.76
CA ILE A 47 0.17 4.84 7.07
C ILE A 47 0.35 4.79 8.58
N SER A 48 0.92 3.69 9.07
CA SER A 48 1.19 3.47 10.48
C SER A 48 2.59 2.93 10.71
N ASP A 49 3.21 3.32 11.83
CA ASP A 49 4.45 2.70 12.28
C ASP A 49 4.23 1.30 12.88
N MET A 50 5.30 0.59 13.24
CA MET A 50 5.20 -0.77 13.81
C MET A 50 4.53 -0.85 15.19
N SER A 51 4.33 0.29 15.87
CA SER A 51 3.54 0.33 17.11
C SER A 51 2.03 0.44 16.85
N GLY A 52 1.63 0.59 15.58
CA GLY A 52 0.24 0.81 15.17
C GLY A 52 -0.19 2.27 15.24
N ARG A 53 0.71 3.21 15.56
CA ARG A 53 0.41 4.64 15.55
C ARG A 53 0.27 5.10 14.10
N VAL A 54 -0.87 5.70 13.78
CA VAL A 54 -1.13 6.31 12.48
C VAL A 54 -0.31 7.59 12.36
N VAL A 55 0.50 7.67 11.31
CA VAL A 55 1.36 8.83 11.00
C VAL A 55 0.83 9.65 9.83
N MET A 56 0.01 9.05 8.97
CA MET A 56 -0.64 9.74 7.86
C MET A 56 -1.95 9.03 7.50
N GLU A 57 -2.97 9.80 7.14
CA GLU A 57 -4.22 9.29 6.62
C GLU A 57 -4.79 10.26 5.58
N SER A 58 -5.22 9.72 4.45
CA SER A 58 -5.70 10.48 3.29
C SER A 58 -6.88 9.77 2.66
N ASN A 59 -7.95 10.50 2.35
CA ASN A 59 -9.05 10.03 1.51
C ASN A 59 -8.99 10.79 0.18
N TYR A 60 -8.93 10.06 -0.93
CA TYR A 60 -8.81 10.59 -2.29
C TYR A 60 -10.14 10.58 -3.06
N GLY A 61 -11.21 10.03 -2.47
CA GLY A 61 -12.51 9.89 -3.11
C GLY A 61 -12.48 8.90 -4.28
N MET A 62 -13.32 9.13 -5.28
CA MET A 62 -13.43 8.27 -6.46
C MET A 62 -12.25 8.50 -7.42
N ILE A 63 -11.42 7.47 -7.60
CA ILE A 63 -10.25 7.50 -8.50
C ILE A 63 -10.29 6.29 -9.43
N SER A 64 -9.73 6.43 -10.64
CA SER A 64 -9.62 5.38 -11.65
C SER A 64 -8.32 5.48 -12.44
N GLY A 65 -7.86 4.36 -13.03
CA GLY A 65 -6.68 4.31 -13.88
C GLY A 65 -5.37 4.24 -13.11
N ASN A 66 -4.27 4.56 -13.78
CA ASN A 66 -2.93 4.55 -13.20
C ASN A 66 -2.62 5.91 -12.54
N ILE A 67 -2.37 5.88 -11.24
CA ILE A 67 -2.02 7.06 -10.44
C ILE A 67 -0.73 6.81 -9.67
N ALA A 68 0.03 7.87 -9.42
CA ALA A 68 1.17 7.85 -8.52
C ALA A 68 1.01 8.99 -7.51
N MET A 69 0.85 8.64 -6.23
CA MET A 69 0.65 9.61 -5.17
C MET A 69 1.96 9.83 -4.42
N PRO A 70 2.42 11.09 -4.26
CA PRO A 70 3.61 11.36 -3.49
C PRO A 70 3.34 11.11 -2.00
N LEU A 71 4.28 10.44 -1.37
CA LEU A 71 4.34 10.22 0.06
C LEU A 71 5.56 10.97 0.59
N ASN A 72 5.32 12.08 1.27
CA ASN A 72 6.38 12.81 1.95
C ASN A 72 6.77 12.06 3.23
N THR A 73 7.99 11.52 3.25
CA THR A 73 8.56 10.81 4.41
C THR A 73 9.57 11.67 5.17
N SER A 74 9.76 12.94 4.83
CA SER A 74 10.76 13.83 5.46
C SER A 74 10.60 13.98 6.98
N GLU A 75 9.37 13.83 7.47
CA GLU A 75 9.03 13.94 8.89
C GLU A 75 8.89 12.58 9.58
N PHE A 76 9.09 11.48 8.85
CA PHE A 76 8.99 10.14 9.42
C PHE A 76 10.30 9.81 10.13
N ALA A 77 10.24 8.98 11.18
CA ALA A 77 11.46 8.47 11.80
C ALA A 77 12.00 7.33 10.94
N SER A 78 13.32 7.10 10.94
CA SER A 78 13.87 5.92 10.29
C SER A 78 13.29 4.64 10.89
N GLY A 79 12.78 3.74 10.04
CA GLY A 79 12.07 2.56 10.49
C GLY A 79 11.11 1.97 9.46
N MET A 80 10.37 0.95 9.88
CA MET A 80 9.38 0.27 9.05
C MET A 80 7.99 0.86 9.25
N TYR A 81 7.26 1.01 8.15
CA TYR A 81 5.90 1.50 8.10
C TYR A 81 5.01 0.56 7.30
N LEU A 82 3.74 0.46 7.68
CA LEU A 82 2.69 -0.19 6.90
C LEU A 82 1.88 0.88 6.18
N ILE A 83 1.72 0.72 4.87
CA ILE A 83 0.87 1.53 4.02
C ILE A 83 -0.35 0.68 3.70
N ASN A 84 -1.48 0.99 4.34
CA ASN A 84 -2.76 0.37 4.05
C ASN A 84 -3.48 1.22 3.02
N VAL A 85 -3.76 0.63 1.87
CA VAL A 85 -4.56 1.24 0.82
C VAL A 85 -5.88 0.51 0.73
N ILE A 86 -6.98 1.25 0.74
CA ILE A 86 -8.33 0.73 0.58
C ILE A 86 -8.88 1.29 -0.74
N ALA A 87 -9.20 0.41 -1.68
CA ALA A 87 -9.84 0.74 -2.95
C ALA A 87 -11.16 -0.04 -3.06
N GLY A 88 -12.29 0.65 -2.87
CA GLY A 88 -13.59 0.00 -2.74
C GLY A 88 -13.61 -1.00 -1.58
N ASP A 89 -13.92 -2.27 -1.87
CA ASP A 89 -13.97 -3.36 -0.88
C ASP A 89 -12.61 -4.05 -0.68
N GLN A 90 -11.56 -3.62 -1.38
CA GLN A 90 -10.24 -4.24 -1.31
C GLN A 90 -9.32 -3.45 -0.40
N MET A 91 -8.59 -4.17 0.45
CA MET A 91 -7.52 -3.62 1.27
C MET A 91 -6.21 -4.31 0.89
N ILE A 92 -5.19 -3.50 0.62
CA ILE A 92 -3.84 -3.93 0.31
C ILE A 92 -2.90 -3.26 1.30
N THR A 93 -1.95 -4.02 1.84
CA THR A 93 -0.96 -3.53 2.79
C THR A 93 0.44 -3.68 2.21
N GLU A 94 1.10 -2.55 2.00
CA GLU A 94 2.49 -2.49 1.56
C GLU A 94 3.42 -2.10 2.71
N LYS A 95 4.70 -2.50 2.59
CA LYS A 95 5.73 -2.15 3.58
C LYS A 95 6.69 -1.12 3.02
N LEU A 96 6.96 -0.08 3.79
CA LEU A 96 7.96 0.93 3.46
C LEU A 96 9.03 0.98 4.53
N ASN A 97 10.30 0.91 4.11
CA ASN A 97 11.45 1.20 4.96
C ASN A 97 11.86 2.66 4.75
N VAL A 98 11.96 3.45 5.80
CA VAL A 98 12.45 4.83 5.77
C VAL A 98 13.85 4.86 6.38
N THR A 99 14.80 5.45 5.67
CA THR A 99 16.21 5.57 6.07
C THR A 99 16.70 6.99 5.79
N HIS A 100 16.59 7.89 6.78
CA HIS A 100 17.28 9.18 6.78
C HIS A 100 18.77 9.02 7.08
#